data_AF-A0A2N8MTS7-F1
#
_entry.id   AF-A0A2N8MTS7-F1
#
_cell.length_a   1.000
_cell.length_b   1.000
_cell.length_c   1.000
_cell.angle_alpha   90.00
_cell.angle_beta   90.00
_cell.angle_gamma   90.00
#
_symmetry.space_group_name_H-M   'P 1'
#
loop_
_entity.id
_entity.type
_entity.pdbx_description
1 polymer ?
#
loop_
_entity_poly.entity_id
_entity_poly.type
_entity_poly.pdbx_seq_one_letter_code
_entity_poly.pdbx_strand_id
1 'polypeptide(L)'
;MVARGLLAELILSGAVSVRGGRVDILDSVTVEELAAPCGRAVLTILSRDLTVDDILAEIESPAHRVAWTALQRKRAARKSLFRGWKLTDPEFTFFWSRMLASAHQNRDTVDDRPAALWTILDQAGLHRDQLHSPGLQPRSACPDSLSGLLQRGDPPHR
;
A
#
# COMPACT_ATOMS: atom_id res chain seq x y z
N MET A 1 -6.11 3.35 -7.02
CA MET A 1 -5.85 3.49 -5.58
C MET A 1 -5.26 2.22 -4.98
N VAL A 2 -5.76 1.03 -5.36
CA VAL A 2 -5.18 -0.24 -4.88
C VAL A 2 -3.80 -0.49 -5.48
N ALA A 3 -3.55 -0.01 -6.70
CA ALA A 3 -2.23 -0.02 -7.34
C ALA A 3 -1.15 0.62 -6.48
N ARG A 4 -1.45 1.77 -5.85
CA ARG A 4 -0.50 2.48 -4.99
C ARG A 4 -0.12 1.66 -3.77
N GLY A 5 -1.08 0.95 -3.18
CA GLY A 5 -0.81 0.01 -2.08
C GLY A 5 0.08 -1.15 -2.51
N LEU A 6 -0.20 -1.74 -3.67
CA LEU A 6 0.65 -2.80 -4.22
C LEU A 6 2.06 -2.30 -4.52
N LEU A 7 2.20 -1.14 -5.18
CA LEU A 7 3.51 -0.57 -5.51
C LEU A 7 4.30 -0.20 -4.25
N ALA A 8 3.64 0.36 -3.24
CA ALA A 8 4.27 0.64 -1.95
C ALA A 8 4.80 -0.64 -1.28
N GLU A 9 4.03 -1.72 -1.28
CA GLU A 9 4.47 -3.01 -0.72
C GLU A 9 5.70 -3.54 -1.46
N LEU A 10 5.75 -3.44 -2.78
CA LEU A 10 6.90 -3.85 -3.60
C LEU A 10 8.15 -3.00 -3.32
N ILE A 11 8.00 -1.69 -3.09
CA ILE A 11 9.10 -0.80 -2.74
C ILE A 11 9.63 -1.15 -1.34
N LEU A 12 8.72 -1.31 -0.37
CA LEU A 12 9.06 -1.63 1.02
C LEU A 12 9.70 -3.02 1.17
N SER A 13 9.36 -3.96 0.30
CA SER A 13 10.02 -5.27 0.24
C SER A 13 11.37 -5.24 -0.48
N GLY A 14 11.78 -4.10 -1.03
CA GLY A 14 12.99 -3.96 -1.85
C GLY A 14 12.90 -4.66 -3.21
N ALA A 15 11.70 -5.04 -3.65
CA ALA A 15 11.50 -5.74 -4.92
C ALA A 15 11.55 -4.79 -6.12
N VAL A 16 11.20 -3.52 -5.91
CA VAL A 16 11.30 -2.45 -6.91
C VAL A 16 11.82 -1.17 -6.28
N SER A 17 12.33 -0.27 -7.12
CA SER A 17 12.70 1.10 -6.75
C SER A 17 12.08 2.09 -7.73
N VAL A 18 11.92 3.35 -7.31
CA VAL A 18 11.47 4.43 -8.20
C VAL A 18 12.63 5.39 -8.43
N ARG A 19 13.02 5.56 -9.70
CA ARG A 19 14.10 6.48 -10.09
C ARG A 19 13.70 7.27 -11.32
N GLY A 20 13.87 8.59 -11.26
CA GLY A 20 13.57 9.48 -12.39
C GLY A 20 12.12 9.39 -12.90
N GLY A 21 11.17 9.08 -12.00
CA GLY A 21 9.75 8.91 -12.37
C GLY A 21 9.43 7.57 -13.04
N ARG A 22 10.33 6.58 -12.98
CA ARG A 22 10.19 5.23 -13.53
C ARG A 22 10.38 4.18 -12.44
N VAL A 23 9.86 2.97 -12.66
CA VAL A 23 10.01 1.84 -11.74
C VAL A 23 11.11 0.91 -12.25
N ASP A 24 12.12 0.67 -11.43
CA ASP A 24 13.18 -0.30 -11.65
C ASP A 24 12.88 -1.59 -10.88
N ILE A 25 12.96 -2.74 -11.54
CA ILE A 25 12.77 -4.06 -10.89
C ILE A 25 14.10 -4.50 -10.30
N LEU A 26 14.13 -4.76 -8.98
CA LEU A 26 15.30 -5.23 -8.25
C LEU A 26 15.24 -6.74 -7.96
N ASP A 27 14.04 -7.27 -7.70
CA ASP A 27 13.79 -8.69 -7.49
C ASP A 27 12.45 -9.11 -8.12
N SER A 28 12.53 -9.77 -9.28
CA SER A 28 11.36 -10.26 -10.01
C SER A 28 10.60 -11.38 -9.30
N VAL A 29 11.27 -12.18 -8.47
CA VAL A 29 10.62 -13.29 -7.75
C VAL A 29 9.72 -12.71 -6.68
N THR A 30 10.24 -11.78 -5.88
CA THR A 30 9.44 -11.11 -4.85
C THR A 30 8.28 -10.32 -5.46
N VAL A 31 8.45 -9.68 -6.64
CA VAL A 31 7.33 -9.05 -7.37
C VAL A 31 6.23 -10.07 -7.66
N GLU A 32 6.58 -11.23 -8.23
CA GLU A 32 5.59 -12.23 -8.60
C GLU A 32 4.86 -12.83 -7.41
N GLU A 33 5.57 -13.07 -6.31
CA GLU A 33 5.02 -13.62 -5.07
C GLU A 33 4.05 -12.64 -4.40
N LEU A 34 4.46 -11.39 -4.22
CA LEU A 34 3.65 -10.36 -3.58
C LEU A 34 2.44 -9.97 -4.42
N ALA A 35 2.60 -9.95 -5.75
CA ALA A 35 1.50 -9.68 -6.67
C ALA A 35 0.72 -10.93 -7.07
N ALA A 36 0.87 -12.08 -6.39
CA ALA A 36 0.06 -13.27 -6.66
C ALA A 36 -1.44 -12.99 -6.42
N PRO A 37 -2.34 -13.44 -7.32
CA PRO A 37 -2.12 -14.37 -8.43
C PRO A 37 -1.71 -13.71 -9.76
N CYS A 38 -1.60 -12.38 -9.78
CA CYS A 38 -1.31 -11.59 -10.98
C CYS A 38 0.18 -11.30 -11.18
N GLY A 39 1.07 -12.00 -10.48
CA GLY A 39 2.51 -11.73 -10.42
C GLY A 39 3.15 -11.50 -11.78
N ARG A 40 2.95 -12.43 -12.71
CA ARG A 40 3.49 -12.34 -14.08
C ARG A 40 2.96 -11.13 -14.84
N ALA A 41 1.66 -10.84 -14.74
CA ALA A 41 1.05 -9.68 -15.41
C ALA A 41 1.59 -8.36 -14.84
N VAL A 42 1.72 -8.26 -13.52
CA VAL A 42 2.30 -7.10 -12.86
C VAL A 42 3.76 -6.93 -13.27
N LEU A 43 4.57 -8.00 -13.25
CA LEU A 43 5.96 -7.95 -13.67
C LEU A 43 6.11 -7.49 -15.14
N THR A 44 5.25 -7.99 -16.04
CA THR A 44 5.23 -7.55 -17.44
C THR A 44 4.91 -6.07 -17.58
N ILE A 45 3.94 -5.55 -16.81
CA ILE A 45 3.60 -4.12 -16.84
C ILE A 45 4.77 -3.28 -16.30
N LEU A 46 5.36 -3.69 -15.18
CA LEU A 46 6.50 -2.99 -14.57
C LEU A 46 7.76 -2.97 -15.44
N SER A 47 7.92 -3.94 -16.34
CA SER A 47 9.05 -4.02 -17.26
C SER A 47 8.89 -3.11 -18.49
N ARG A 48 7.76 -2.42 -18.65
CA ARG A 48 7.52 -1.48 -19.76
C ARG A 48 8.15 -0.13 -19.43
N ASP A 49 8.62 0.58 -20.47
CA ASP A 49 9.09 1.96 -20.32
C ASP A 49 7.90 2.92 -20.18
N LEU A 50 7.37 3.02 -18.97
CA LEU A 50 6.21 3.83 -18.60
C LEU A 50 6.55 4.74 -17.42
N THR A 51 5.81 5.85 -17.31
CA THR A 51 5.87 6.68 -16.10
C THR A 51 5.23 5.93 -14.92
N VAL A 52 5.58 6.33 -13.69
CA VAL A 52 4.93 5.79 -12.48
C VAL A 52 3.41 5.92 -12.54
N ASP A 53 2.88 7.03 -13.04
CA ASP A 53 1.44 7.25 -13.13
C ASP A 53 0.77 6.29 -14.13
N ASP A 54 1.40 6.05 -15.29
CA ASP A 54 0.92 5.09 -16.28
C ASP A 54 0.99 3.65 -15.74
N ILE A 55 2.07 3.31 -15.02
CA ILE A 55 2.19 2.02 -14.34
C ILE A 55 1.05 1.84 -13.34
N LEU A 56 0.80 2.85 -12.49
CA LEU A 56 -0.27 2.80 -11.49
C LEU A 56 -1.65 2.61 -12.15
N ALA A 57 -1.89 3.25 -13.30
CA ALA A 57 -3.12 3.07 -14.06
C ALA A 57 -3.25 1.64 -14.60
N GLU A 58 -2.19 1.08 -15.20
CA GLU A 58 -2.18 -0.24 -15.81
C GLU A 58 -2.28 -1.37 -14.76
N ILE A 59 -1.65 -1.23 -13.59
CA ILE A 59 -1.69 -2.26 -12.53
C ILE A 59 -2.91 -2.17 -11.63
N GLU A 60 -3.80 -1.18 -11.77
CA GLU A 60 -4.96 -1.03 -10.86
C GLU A 60 -5.89 -2.25 -10.87
N SER A 61 -6.21 -2.78 -12.05
CA SER A 61 -7.05 -3.97 -12.18
C SER A 61 -6.38 -5.23 -11.61
N PRO A 62 -5.11 -5.55 -11.94
CA PRO A 62 -4.34 -6.57 -11.25
C PRO A 62 -4.29 -6.40 -9.72
N ALA A 63 -4.02 -5.17 -9.24
CA ALA A 63 -3.90 -4.87 -7.82
C ALA A 63 -5.21 -5.12 -7.06
N HIS A 64 -6.36 -4.79 -7.66
CA HIS A 64 -7.66 -5.15 -7.10
C HIS A 64 -7.82 -6.66 -6.90
N ARG A 65 -7.40 -7.47 -7.89
CA ARG A 65 -7.47 -8.93 -7.80
C ARG A 65 -6.49 -9.49 -6.76
N VAL A 66 -5.30 -8.92 -6.63
CA VAL A 66 -4.33 -9.26 -5.57
C VAL A 66 -4.92 -8.98 -4.19
N ALA A 67 -5.41 -7.76 -3.95
CA ALA A 67 -6.00 -7.37 -2.68
C ALA A 67 -7.17 -8.29 -2.28
N TRP A 68 -8.04 -8.62 -3.24
CA TRP A 68 -9.15 -9.52 -2.99
C TRP A 68 -8.72 -10.94 -2.64
N THR A 69 -7.72 -11.46 -3.37
CA THR A 69 -7.17 -12.80 -3.13
C THR A 69 -6.48 -12.87 -1.76
N ALA A 70 -5.78 -11.81 -1.34
CA ALA A 70 -5.18 -11.73 -0.02
C ALA A 70 -6.22 -11.79 1.11
N LEU A 71 -7.34 -11.06 0.97
CA LEU A 71 -8.46 -11.10 1.92
C LEU A 71 -9.10 -12.50 2.00
N GLN A 72 -9.26 -13.19 0.87
CA GLN A 72 -9.81 -14.53 0.83
C GLN A 72 -8.88 -15.57 1.46
N ARG A 73 -7.58 -15.56 1.12
CA ARG A 73 -6.58 -16.52 1.63
C ARG A 73 -6.42 -16.46 3.13
N LYS A 74 -6.39 -15.25 3.70
CA LYS A 74 -6.28 -15.06 5.16
C LYS A 74 -7.59 -15.32 5.90
N ARG A 75 -8.64 -15.80 5.20
CA ARG A 75 -10.03 -15.86 5.67
C ARG A 75 -10.48 -14.55 6.30
N ALA A 76 -9.85 -13.41 5.96
CA ALA A 76 -9.95 -12.15 6.68
C ALA A 76 -11.30 -11.46 6.44
N ALA A 77 -12.05 -11.89 5.42
CA ALA A 77 -13.41 -11.45 5.17
C ALA A 77 -14.31 -12.63 4.77
N ARG A 78 -15.55 -12.62 5.25
CA ARG A 78 -16.60 -13.57 4.87
C ARG A 78 -17.77 -12.84 4.22
N LYS A 79 -18.43 -13.49 3.26
CA LYS A 79 -19.67 -12.99 2.69
C LYS A 79 -20.79 -13.13 3.73
N SER A 80 -21.42 -12.02 4.10
CA SER A 80 -22.56 -12.00 5.02
C SER A 80 -23.84 -12.42 4.29
N LEU A 81 -24.75 -13.10 4.98
CA LEU A 81 -26.07 -13.49 4.46
C LEU A 81 -26.97 -12.28 4.16
N PHE A 82 -26.78 -11.15 4.84
CA PHE A 82 -27.73 -10.03 4.81
C PHE A 82 -27.24 -8.78 4.04
N ARG A 83 -25.96 -8.74 3.62
CA ARG A 83 -25.34 -7.88 2.57
C ARG A 83 -23.85 -7.68 2.85
N GLY A 84 -23.05 -7.70 1.78
CA GLY A 84 -21.64 -7.32 1.81
C GLY A 84 -20.67 -8.35 2.37
N TRP A 85 -19.40 -7.96 2.40
CA TRP A 85 -18.31 -8.72 3.02
C TRP A 85 -18.04 -8.15 4.41
N LYS A 86 -17.89 -9.02 5.40
CA LYS A 86 -17.57 -8.64 6.79
C LYS A 86 -16.19 -9.18 7.12
N LEU A 87 -15.34 -8.35 7.72
CA LEU A 87 -14.09 -8.83 8.30
C LEU A 87 -14.39 -9.90 9.35
N THR A 88 -13.64 -11.01 9.31
CA THR A 88 -13.83 -12.17 10.19
C THR A 88 -13.07 -12.03 11.49
N ASP A 89 -11.96 -11.30 11.46
CA ASP A 89 -11.07 -11.12 12.59
C ASP A 89 -11.03 -9.62 12.97
N PRO A 90 -11.59 -9.26 14.14
CA PRO A 90 -11.59 -7.90 14.65
C PRO A 90 -10.19 -7.38 14.99
N GLU A 91 -9.19 -8.25 15.20
CA GLU A 91 -7.80 -7.85 15.46
C GLU A 91 -7.18 -7.12 14.27
N PHE A 92 -7.58 -7.44 13.02
CA PHE A 92 -7.14 -6.65 11.87
C PHE A 92 -7.55 -5.19 12.04
N THR A 93 -8.79 -4.93 12.42
CA THR A 93 -9.28 -3.55 12.61
C THR A 93 -8.47 -2.83 13.69
N PHE A 94 -8.16 -3.52 14.80
CA PHE A 94 -7.33 -2.98 15.86
C PHE A 94 -5.89 -2.70 15.41
N PHE A 95 -5.26 -3.62 14.68
CA PHE A 95 -3.90 -3.49 14.16
C PHE A 95 -3.77 -2.34 13.17
N TRP A 96 -4.68 -2.24 12.20
CA TRP A 96 -4.74 -1.13 11.24
C TRP A 96 -4.96 0.21 11.94
N SER A 97 -5.86 0.25 12.94
CA SER A 97 -6.08 1.46 13.75
C SER A 97 -4.81 1.90 14.47
N ARG A 98 -4.10 0.94 15.10
CA ARG A 98 -2.85 1.23 15.81
C ARG A 98 -1.74 1.69 14.87
N MET A 99 -1.65 1.10 13.68
CA MET A 99 -0.71 1.51 12.63
C MET A 99 -0.99 2.95 12.16
N LEU A 100 -2.26 3.30 11.92
CA LEU A 100 -2.61 4.66 11.53
C LEU A 100 -2.33 5.67 12.66
N ALA A 101 -2.58 5.29 13.91
CA ALA A 101 -2.23 6.12 15.06
C ALA A 101 -0.71 6.40 15.14
N SER A 102 0.13 5.41 14.82
CA SER A 102 1.59 5.59 14.87
C SER A 102 2.12 6.57 13.81
N ALA A 103 1.46 6.67 12.65
CA ALA A 103 1.82 7.64 11.61
C ALA A 103 1.78 9.11 12.09
N HIS A 104 0.92 9.42 13.06
CA HIS A 104 0.78 10.76 13.64
C HIS A 104 1.59 11.00 14.91
N GLN A 105 2.06 9.93 15.55
CA GLN A 105 2.71 9.98 16.86
C GLN A 105 4.24 9.94 16.76
N ASN A 106 4.79 9.28 15.75
CA ASN A 106 6.23 9.12 15.58
C ASN A 106 6.74 9.78 14.30
N ARG A 107 7.42 10.92 14.45
CA ARG A 107 8.19 11.55 13.36
C ARG A 107 9.51 10.82 13.04
N ASP A 108 9.98 9.94 13.94
CA ASP A 108 11.34 9.36 13.92
C ASP A 108 11.39 7.83 13.74
N THR A 109 10.31 7.16 13.33
CA THR A 109 10.37 5.70 13.12
C THR A 109 10.87 5.32 11.73
N VAL A 110 11.80 4.36 11.70
CA VAL A 110 12.37 3.69 10.52
C VAL A 110 11.31 2.96 9.66
N ASP A 111 10.10 2.76 10.19
CA ASP A 111 9.00 2.07 9.48
C ASP A 111 8.15 3.07 8.69
N ASP A 112 8.34 3.12 7.37
CA ASP A 112 7.61 4.00 6.45
C ASP A 112 6.18 3.50 6.14
N ARG A 113 5.82 2.27 6.56
CA ARG A 113 4.51 1.62 6.31
C ARG A 113 3.31 2.41 6.81
N PRO A 114 3.28 2.91 8.07
CA PRO A 114 2.15 3.67 8.60
C PRO A 114 1.80 4.91 7.78
N ALA A 115 2.81 5.65 7.36
CA ALA A 115 2.62 6.89 6.63
C ALA A 115 2.27 6.64 5.14
N ALA A 116 2.83 5.58 4.53
CA ALA A 116 2.43 5.14 3.19
C ALA A 116 0.95 4.73 3.16
N LEU A 117 0.52 3.95 4.15
CA LEU A 117 -0.88 3.59 4.33
C LEU A 117 -1.78 4.82 4.51
N TRP A 118 -1.38 5.75 5.37
CA TRP A 118 -2.17 6.97 5.60
C TRP A 118 -2.37 7.75 4.29
N THR A 119 -1.32 7.92 3.50
CA THR A 119 -1.38 8.62 2.21
C THR A 119 -2.30 7.91 1.22
N ILE A 120 -2.27 6.57 1.17
CA ILE A 120 -3.17 5.77 0.33
C ILE A 120 -4.64 5.99 0.75
N LEU A 121 -4.92 6.01 2.06
CA LEU A 121 -6.27 6.26 2.58
C LEU A 121 -6.71 7.71 2.36
N ASP A 122 -5.78 8.66 2.46
CA ASP A 122 -6.04 10.08 2.22
C ASP A 122 -6.51 10.32 0.78
N GLN A 123 -5.71 9.86 -0.18
CA GLN A 123 -6.01 9.94 -1.61
C GLN A 123 -7.28 9.18 -1.99
N ALA A 124 -7.66 8.17 -1.21
CA ALA A 124 -8.91 7.45 -1.38
C ALA A 124 -10.14 8.12 -0.77
N GLY A 125 -9.96 9.22 -0.04
CA GLY A 125 -11.03 9.86 0.74
C GLY A 125 -11.54 9.00 1.89
N LEU A 126 -10.87 7.87 2.19
CA LEU A 126 -11.26 6.89 3.20
C LEU A 126 -10.66 7.21 4.59
N HIS A 127 -9.76 8.20 4.66
CA HIS A 127 -9.23 8.71 5.92
C HIS A 127 -10.31 9.36 6.80
N ARG A 128 -11.40 9.90 6.21
CA ARG A 128 -12.43 10.65 6.95
C ARG A 128 -13.20 9.79 7.95
N ASP A 129 -13.47 8.53 7.60
CA ASP A 129 -14.17 7.59 8.49
C ASP A 129 -13.31 7.23 9.72
N GLN A 130 -11.98 7.33 9.61
CA GLN A 130 -11.03 7.07 10.69
C GLN A 130 -10.94 8.25 11.69
N LEU A 131 -11.17 9.49 11.23
CA LEU A 131 -11.12 10.72 12.05
C LEU A 131 -12.23 10.80 13.11
N HIS A 132 -13.28 9.98 12.99
CA HIS A 132 -14.36 9.90 13.97
C HIS A 132 -14.01 9.04 15.19
N SER A 133 -12.88 8.33 15.18
CA SER A 133 -12.39 7.57 16.33
C SER A 133 -11.47 8.44 17.19
N PRO A 134 -11.80 8.73 18.47
CA PRO A 134 -11.07 9.68 19.31
C PRO A 134 -9.57 9.39 19.48
N GLY A 135 -9.16 8.12 19.42
CA GLY A 135 -7.76 7.70 19.53
C GLY A 135 -6.94 7.79 18.23
N LEU A 136 -7.61 8.07 17.09
CA LEU A 136 -7.00 8.15 15.75
C LEU A 136 -7.01 9.57 15.19
N GLN A 137 -7.43 10.56 16.00
CA GLN A 137 -7.41 11.94 15.58
C GLN A 137 -5.95 12.41 15.42
N PRO A 138 -5.58 12.93 14.23
CA PRO A 138 -4.24 13.42 13.97
C PRO A 138 -3.90 14.55 14.93
N ARG A 139 -2.85 14.38 15.74
CA ARG A 139 -2.28 15.46 16.56
C ARG A 139 -1.42 16.42 15.73
N SER A 140 -1.06 16.00 14.52
CA SER A 140 -0.31 16.77 13.52
C SER A 140 -0.63 16.24 12.12
N ALA A 141 -0.37 17.06 11.09
CA ALA A 141 -0.48 16.62 9.70
C ALA A 141 0.42 15.40 9.46
N CYS A 142 -0.11 14.37 8.80
CA CYS A 142 0.69 13.20 8.44
C CYS A 142 1.81 13.63 7.47
N PRO A 143 3.04 13.13 7.63
CA PRO A 143 4.06 13.29 6.60
C PRO A 143 3.57 12.69 5.30
N ASP A 144 3.83 13.37 4.17
CA ASP A 144 3.50 12.89 2.84
C ASP A 144 4.54 11.84 2.38
N SER A 145 4.61 10.72 3.11
CA SER A 145 5.69 9.74 2.97
C SER A 145 5.55 8.88 1.72
N LEU A 146 4.35 8.76 1.14
CA LEU A 146 4.20 8.07 -0.15
C LEU A 146 4.79 8.92 -1.26
N SER A 147 4.52 10.23 -1.30
CA SER A 147 5.21 11.16 -2.20
C SER A 147 6.71 11.09 -1.97
N GLY A 148 7.17 11.08 -0.71
CA GLY A 148 8.57 10.90 -0.35
C GLY A 148 9.17 9.55 -0.78
N LEU A 149 8.44 8.44 -0.69
CA LEU A 149 8.84 7.10 -1.15
C LEU A 149 8.91 7.02 -2.68
N LEU A 150 7.95 7.65 -3.36
CA LEU A 150 7.93 7.76 -4.82
C LEU A 150 8.98 8.76 -5.35
N GLN A 151 9.48 9.66 -4.50
CA GLN A 151 10.51 10.66 -4.82
C GLN A 151 11.91 10.30 -4.32
N ARG A 152 12.07 9.38 -3.35
CA ARG A 152 13.38 8.96 -2.79
C ARG A 152 14.17 8.16 -3.83
N GLY A 153 14.89 8.91 -4.67
CA GLY A 153 15.88 8.42 -5.62
C GLY A 153 17.33 8.53 -5.15
N ASP A 154 17.58 8.94 -3.89
CA ASP A 154 18.94 9.01 -3.38
C ASP A 154 19.39 7.68 -2.76
N PRO A 155 20.57 7.16 -3.16
CA PRO A 155 21.14 5.98 -2.53
C PRO A 155 21.44 6.28 -1.06
N PRO A 156 21.43 5.27 -0.17
CA PRO A 156 21.96 5.45 1.17
C PRO A 156 23.39 5.96 1.05
N HIS A 157 23.66 7.16 1.59
CA HIS A 157 25.03 7.62 1.77
C HIS A 157 25.74 6.60 2.67
N ARG A 158 26.93 6.19 2.20
CA ARG A 158 27.82 5.15 2.73
C ARG A 158 27.91 5.07 4.24
#